data_AF-A0A1Q7UMP1-F1
#
_entry.id   AF-A0A1Q7UMP1-F1
#
_cell.length_a   1.000
_cell.length_b   1.000
_cell.length_c   1.000
_cell.angle_alpha   90.00
_cell.angle_beta   90.00
_cell.angle_gamma   90.00
#
_symmetry.space_group_name_H-M   'P 1'
#
loop_
_entity.id
_entity.type
_entity.pdbx_description
1 polymer ?
#
loop_
_entity_poly.entity_id
_entity_poly.type
_entity_poly.pdbx_seq_one_letter_code
_entity_poly.pdbx_strand_id
1 'polypeptide(L)'
;MPVPKNKPTTWSSEGSTSQSSSPLVPEQEEFRQHLRRLAVSAVQVLLEQVMREELEQCLGASWGECTPSRRGYRNGSYTRDLVTPTGRIEDLNVPRDRAGTFHTQVFERYARYEPEVAEALTDMFGSFTSTHRVGQVAEKLLGVAPSASAVSRLNQALTEQ
;
A
#
# COMPACT_ATOMS: atom_id res chain seq x y z
N MET A 1 36.26 17.63 78.10
CA MET A 1 37.26 16.86 77.31
C MET A 1 36.69 15.49 76.97
N PRO A 2 36.82 15.00 75.73
CA PRO A 2 36.13 13.81 75.24
C PRO A 2 36.99 12.54 75.25
N VAL A 3 36.30 11.39 75.24
CA VAL A 3 36.81 10.02 75.08
C VAL A 3 35.75 9.28 74.23
N PRO A 4 36.03 8.12 73.61
CA PRO A 4 36.99 7.77 72.55
C PRO A 4 36.23 7.37 71.25
N LYS A 5 36.93 6.84 70.22
CA LYS A 5 36.72 5.48 69.66
C LYS A 5 37.20 5.32 68.21
N ASN A 6 37.94 4.23 68.05
CA ASN A 6 38.25 3.38 66.89
C ASN A 6 37.55 3.65 65.55
N LYS A 7 38.39 3.61 64.51
CA LYS A 7 38.06 3.56 63.08
C LYS A 7 37.25 2.31 62.72
N PRO A 8 36.35 2.46 61.73
CA PRO A 8 36.24 1.48 60.65
C PRO A 8 36.27 2.14 59.26
N THR A 9 37.19 1.68 58.40
CA THR A 9 36.84 1.03 57.12
C THR A 9 35.89 1.84 56.19
N THR A 10 36.47 2.67 55.31
CA THR A 10 35.79 3.45 54.25
C THR A 10 35.41 2.59 53.05
N TRP A 11 34.17 2.13 52.95
CA TRP A 11 33.65 1.42 51.77
C TRP A 11 32.83 2.45 51.00
N SER A 12 33.45 3.03 49.98
CA SER A 12 32.78 3.88 48.99
C SER A 12 32.67 3.09 47.69
N SER A 13 31.46 2.75 47.28
CA SER A 13 31.00 2.83 45.88
C SER A 13 29.49 2.48 45.88
N GLU A 14 28.63 3.47 45.93
CA GLU A 14 28.02 4.10 44.76
C GLU A 14 26.63 3.51 44.48
N GLY A 15 25.63 4.25 44.98
CA GLY A 15 24.52 4.72 44.16
C GLY A 15 23.88 3.72 43.19
N SER A 16 22.85 3.05 43.68
CA SER A 16 21.69 2.74 42.86
C SER A 16 21.14 4.05 42.24
N THR A 17 21.27 4.23 40.94
CA THR A 17 20.36 5.07 40.16
C THR A 17 20.11 4.40 38.82
N SER A 18 18.92 3.82 38.75
CA SER A 18 18.10 3.56 37.57
C SER A 18 18.58 4.18 36.27
N GLN A 19 18.93 3.33 35.31
CA GLN A 19 18.67 3.62 33.91
C GLN A 19 17.93 2.43 33.29
N SER A 20 16.60 2.51 33.38
CA SER A 20 15.76 1.88 32.38
C SER A 20 15.97 2.66 31.08
N SER A 21 16.74 2.13 30.16
CA SER A 21 16.77 2.63 28.79
C SER A 21 16.48 1.47 27.86
N SER A 22 15.20 1.24 27.61
CA SER A 22 14.79 0.52 26.40
C SER A 22 15.28 1.31 25.19
N PRO A 23 15.81 0.62 24.17
CA PRO A 23 15.31 0.86 22.82
C PRO A 23 15.08 -0.49 22.12
N LEU A 24 14.78 -0.49 20.81
CA LEU A 24 14.91 -1.64 19.87
C LEU A 24 13.62 -2.22 19.27
N VAL A 25 12.76 -1.40 18.64
CA VAL A 25 12.00 -1.87 17.46
C VAL A 25 12.23 -1.04 16.15
N PRO A 26 13.45 -0.60 15.77
CA PRO A 26 13.68 -0.07 14.41
C PRO A 26 13.99 -1.16 13.37
N GLU A 27 14.91 -2.09 13.65
CA GLU A 27 15.52 -2.94 12.60
C GLU A 27 14.53 -3.90 11.93
N GLN A 28 13.69 -4.59 12.72
CA GLN A 28 12.72 -5.54 12.17
C GLN A 28 11.58 -4.84 11.41
N GLU A 29 11.13 -3.68 11.89
CA GLU A 29 10.04 -2.93 11.25
C GLU A 29 10.52 -2.27 9.95
N GLU A 30 11.73 -1.70 9.95
CA GLU A 30 12.37 -1.16 8.73
C GLU A 30 12.56 -2.24 7.66
N PHE A 31 12.99 -3.44 8.06
CA PHE A 31 13.11 -4.57 7.15
C PHE A 31 11.76 -4.98 6.54
N ARG A 32 10.69 -5.04 7.36
CA ARG A 32 9.32 -5.33 6.86
C ARG A 32 8.83 -4.27 5.89
N GLN A 33 9.08 -2.98 6.17
CA GLN A 33 8.74 -1.90 5.26
C GLN A 33 9.52 -1.98 3.95
N HIS A 34 10.80 -2.35 4.00
CA HIS A 34 11.61 -2.56 2.81
C HIS A 34 11.07 -3.70 1.95
N LEU A 35 10.78 -4.87 2.57
CA LEU A 35 10.14 -6.00 1.88
C LEU A 35 8.81 -5.59 1.24
N ARG A 36 8.01 -4.80 1.95
CA ARG A 36 6.74 -4.31 1.43
C ARG A 36 6.93 -3.43 0.19
N ARG A 37 7.89 -2.51 0.20
CA ARG A 37 8.21 -1.68 -0.98
C ARG A 37 8.63 -2.52 -2.18
N LEU A 38 9.44 -3.56 -1.96
CA LEU A 38 9.83 -4.49 -3.01
C LEU A 38 8.63 -5.27 -3.56
N ALA A 39 7.74 -5.74 -2.69
CA ALA A 39 6.53 -6.44 -3.10
C ALA A 39 5.62 -5.54 -3.96
N VAL A 40 5.39 -4.29 -3.53
CA VAL A 40 4.61 -3.31 -4.31
C VAL A 40 5.23 -3.08 -5.68
N SER A 41 6.56 -2.90 -5.76
CA SER A 41 7.27 -2.72 -7.03
C SER A 41 7.17 -3.94 -7.93
N ALA A 42 7.28 -5.16 -7.38
CA ALA A 42 7.13 -6.39 -8.14
C ALA A 42 5.71 -6.53 -8.72
N VAL A 43 4.68 -6.25 -7.92
CA VAL A 43 3.29 -6.26 -8.38
C VAL A 43 3.07 -5.21 -9.47
N GLN A 44 3.61 -3.99 -9.32
CA GLN A 44 3.52 -2.96 -10.35
C GLN A 44 4.07 -3.44 -11.70
N VAL A 45 5.28 -4.01 -11.71
CA VAL A 45 5.91 -4.52 -12.93
C VAL A 45 5.05 -5.62 -13.58
N LEU A 46 4.50 -6.52 -12.77
CA LEU A 46 3.62 -7.59 -13.25
C LEU A 46 2.34 -7.03 -13.87
N LEU A 47 1.66 -6.10 -13.19
CA LEU A 47 0.44 -5.49 -13.72
C LEU A 47 0.69 -4.75 -15.03
N GLU A 48 1.78 -3.98 -15.13
CA GLU A 48 2.14 -3.27 -16.36
C GLU A 48 2.49 -4.22 -17.51
N GLN A 49 3.13 -5.35 -17.20
CA GLN A 49 3.38 -6.39 -18.19
C GLN A 49 2.07 -7.00 -18.69
N VAL A 50 1.19 -7.45 -17.78
CA VAL A 50 -0.10 -8.05 -18.13
C VAL A 50 -0.93 -7.08 -18.97
N MET A 51 -1.04 -5.81 -18.59
CA MET A 51 -1.80 -4.82 -19.36
C MET A 51 -1.22 -4.56 -20.76
N ARG A 52 0.11 -4.66 -20.94
CA ARG A 52 0.73 -4.56 -22.28
C ARG A 52 0.38 -5.76 -23.15
N GLU A 53 0.40 -6.96 -22.57
CA GLU A 53 -0.01 -8.20 -23.24
C GLU A 53 -1.50 -8.18 -23.61
N GLU A 54 -2.35 -7.70 -22.72
CA GLU A 54 -3.79 -7.50 -23.01
C GLU A 54 -3.99 -6.52 -24.18
N LEU A 55 -3.24 -5.42 -24.22
CA LEU A 55 -3.32 -4.47 -25.33
C LEU A 55 -2.82 -5.10 -26.64
N GLU A 56 -1.77 -5.91 -26.60
CA GLU A 56 -1.28 -6.67 -27.77
C GLU A 56 -2.36 -7.61 -28.33
N GLN A 57 -3.01 -8.37 -27.45
CA GLN A 57 -4.12 -9.24 -27.83
C GLN A 57 -5.31 -8.43 -28.36
N CYS A 58 -5.65 -7.31 -27.72
CA CYS A 58 -6.71 -6.41 -28.17
C CYS A 58 -6.43 -5.86 -29.58
N LEU A 59 -5.19 -5.45 -29.87
CA LEU A 59 -4.81 -4.95 -31.19
C LEU A 59 -4.61 -6.06 -32.23
N GLY A 60 -4.36 -7.30 -31.79
CA GLY A 60 -4.02 -8.43 -32.65
C GLY A 60 -2.69 -8.26 -33.35
N ALA A 61 -1.76 -7.49 -32.74
CA ALA A 61 -0.46 -7.16 -33.32
C ALA A 61 0.53 -6.77 -32.22
N SER A 62 1.73 -7.35 -32.27
CA SER A 62 2.84 -7.04 -31.37
C SER A 62 3.38 -5.61 -31.61
N TRP A 63 4.31 -5.16 -30.78
CA TRP A 63 4.99 -3.89 -31.00
C TRP A 63 5.77 -3.90 -32.33
N GLY A 64 5.53 -2.91 -33.20
CA GLY A 64 6.22 -2.76 -34.48
C GLY A 64 5.86 -3.79 -35.56
N GLU A 65 5.02 -4.77 -35.27
CA GLU A 65 4.63 -5.82 -36.21
C GLU A 65 3.75 -5.28 -37.35
N CYS A 66 3.98 -5.73 -38.59
CA CYS A 66 3.09 -5.45 -39.70
C CYS A 66 2.23 -6.69 -39.99
N THR A 67 0.97 -6.66 -39.57
CA THR A 67 0.03 -7.76 -39.78
C THR A 67 -1.29 -7.25 -40.38
N PRO A 68 -1.89 -7.97 -41.35
CA PRO A 68 -3.20 -7.62 -41.90
C PRO A 68 -4.35 -7.77 -40.89
N SER A 69 -4.16 -8.52 -39.79
CA SER A 69 -5.17 -8.71 -38.75
C SER A 69 -5.22 -7.59 -37.70
N ARG A 70 -4.39 -6.54 -37.84
CA ARG A 70 -4.32 -5.43 -36.87
C ARG A 70 -5.65 -4.69 -36.78
N ARG A 71 -6.17 -4.56 -35.55
CA ARG A 71 -7.46 -3.89 -35.26
C ARG A 71 -7.34 -2.42 -34.85
N GLY A 72 -6.13 -1.94 -34.55
CA GLY A 72 -5.90 -0.55 -34.13
C GLY A 72 -4.44 -0.22 -33.84
N TYR A 73 -4.21 0.96 -33.28
CA TYR A 73 -2.87 1.48 -32.96
C TYR A 73 -2.75 1.88 -31.50
N ARG A 74 -1.54 1.78 -30.95
CA ARG A 74 -1.21 2.23 -29.59
C ARG A 74 -1.14 3.77 -29.55
N ASN A 75 -1.44 4.34 -28.39
CA ASN A 75 -1.41 5.79 -28.15
C ASN A 75 -0.73 6.12 -26.80
N GLY A 76 0.47 5.58 -26.63
CA GLY A 76 1.26 5.72 -25.40
C GLY A 76 0.52 5.13 -24.19
N SER A 77 0.68 5.77 -23.05
CA SER A 77 0.07 5.38 -21.77
C SER A 77 -0.28 6.59 -20.93
N TYR A 78 -0.99 6.36 -19.83
CA TYR A 78 -1.21 7.33 -18.76
C TYR A 78 -0.82 6.70 -17.42
N THR A 79 -0.48 7.54 -16.45
CA THR A 79 -0.17 7.08 -15.09
C THR A 79 -1.38 7.26 -14.18
N ARG A 80 -1.53 6.36 -13.22
CA ARG A 80 -2.52 6.47 -12.14
C ARG A 80 -2.04 5.74 -10.90
N ASP A 81 -2.67 6.03 -9.77
CA ASP A 81 -2.46 5.25 -8.55
C ASP A 81 -3.51 4.16 -8.41
N LEU A 82 -3.12 3.03 -7.82
CA LEU A 82 -4.01 1.92 -7.50
C LEU A 82 -3.68 1.38 -6.10
N VAL A 83 -4.70 1.27 -5.25
CA VAL A 83 -4.55 0.64 -3.93
C VAL A 83 -4.85 -0.85 -4.05
N THR A 84 -3.85 -1.67 -3.77
CA THR A 84 -3.92 -3.15 -3.76
C THR A 84 -3.76 -3.67 -2.33
N PRO A 85 -4.06 -4.96 -2.05
CA PRO A 85 -3.79 -5.58 -0.75
C PRO A 85 -2.32 -5.48 -0.33
N THR A 86 -1.40 -5.54 -1.29
CA THR A 86 0.05 -5.40 -1.06
C THR A 86 0.41 -3.98 -0.61
N GLY A 87 -0.28 -2.98 -1.15
CA GLY A 87 -0.11 -1.57 -0.80
C GLY A 87 -0.55 -0.65 -1.94
N ARG A 88 -0.32 0.65 -1.77
CA ARG A 88 -0.52 1.62 -2.85
C ARG A 88 0.59 1.50 -3.88
N ILE A 89 0.20 1.23 -5.11
CA ILE A 89 1.05 1.37 -6.29
C ILE A 89 0.89 2.80 -6.79
N GLU A 90 2.00 3.52 -6.85
CA GLU A 90 2.08 4.88 -7.37
C GLU A 90 2.55 4.85 -8.83
N ASP A 91 2.05 5.78 -9.64
CA ASP A 91 2.46 5.95 -11.04
C ASP A 91 2.35 4.68 -11.92
N LEU A 92 1.33 3.86 -11.68
CA LEU A 92 1.04 2.67 -12.48
C LEU A 92 0.81 3.06 -13.95
N ASN A 93 1.62 2.50 -14.85
CA ASN A 93 1.58 2.82 -16.27
C ASN A 93 0.51 2.00 -17.00
N VAL A 94 -0.60 2.66 -17.37
CA VAL A 94 -1.72 2.00 -18.06
C VAL A 94 -1.66 2.30 -19.56
N PRO A 95 -1.49 1.28 -20.42
CA PRO A 95 -1.34 1.49 -21.85
C PRO A 95 -2.67 1.87 -22.51
N ARG A 96 -2.60 2.59 -23.63
CA ARG A 96 -3.77 3.10 -24.36
C ARG A 96 -3.74 2.70 -25.82
N ASP A 97 -4.92 2.45 -26.37
CA ASP A 97 -5.13 2.43 -27.81
C ASP A 97 -5.57 3.82 -28.31
N ARG A 98 -5.48 4.02 -29.63
CA ARG A 98 -5.86 5.28 -30.28
C ARG A 98 -7.36 5.43 -30.46
N ALA A 99 -8.10 4.31 -30.52
CA ALA A 99 -9.55 4.32 -30.65
C ALA A 99 -10.28 4.44 -29.30
N GLY A 100 -9.57 4.29 -28.17
CA GLY A 100 -10.14 4.30 -26.83
C GLY A 100 -11.00 3.08 -26.52
N THR A 101 -10.85 1.99 -27.27
CA THR A 101 -11.63 0.75 -27.12
C THR A 101 -10.98 -0.21 -26.11
N PHE A 102 -9.69 -0.05 -25.84
CA PHE A 102 -8.99 -0.91 -24.90
C PHE A 102 -9.30 -0.54 -23.45
N HIS A 103 -9.78 -1.53 -22.70
CA HIS A 103 -9.92 -1.47 -21.26
C HIS A 103 -9.28 -2.73 -20.68
N THR A 104 -8.40 -2.55 -19.70
CA THR A 104 -7.77 -3.68 -19.02
C THR A 104 -8.78 -4.47 -18.22
N GLN A 105 -8.57 -5.78 -18.10
CA GLN A 105 -9.37 -6.65 -17.24
C GLN A 105 -8.79 -6.76 -15.83
N VAL A 106 -7.57 -6.26 -15.61
CA VAL A 106 -6.89 -6.27 -14.31
C VAL A 106 -7.72 -5.51 -13.24
N PHE A 107 -8.41 -4.44 -13.63
CA PHE A 107 -9.24 -3.65 -12.73
C PHE A 107 -10.38 -2.95 -13.47
N GLU A 108 -11.43 -2.61 -12.72
CA GLU A 108 -12.56 -1.83 -13.20
C GLU A 108 -12.16 -0.39 -13.60
N ARG A 109 -12.89 0.18 -14.56
CA ARG A 109 -12.60 1.53 -15.03
C ARG A 109 -12.81 2.53 -13.91
N TYR A 110 -11.83 3.42 -13.73
CA TYR A 110 -11.82 4.44 -12.67
C TYR A 110 -11.78 3.90 -11.23
N ALA A 111 -11.68 2.58 -11.04
CA ALA A 111 -11.49 2.00 -9.73
C ALA A 111 -10.14 2.45 -9.14
N ARG A 112 -10.19 2.96 -7.91
CA ARG A 112 -9.02 3.40 -7.13
C ARG A 112 -8.51 2.33 -6.18
N TYR A 113 -9.37 1.38 -5.86
CA TYR A 113 -9.11 0.26 -4.99
C TYR A 113 -9.37 -1.01 -5.80
N GLU A 114 -8.52 -2.01 -5.60
CA GLU A 114 -8.81 -3.37 -6.04
C GLU A 114 -10.10 -3.89 -5.38
N PRO A 115 -10.90 -4.76 -6.03
CA PRO A 115 -12.18 -5.21 -5.50
C PRO A 115 -12.11 -5.76 -4.08
N GLU A 116 -11.11 -6.58 -3.77
CA GLU A 116 -10.90 -7.16 -2.44
C GLU A 116 -10.66 -6.09 -1.36
N VAL A 117 -9.95 -5.01 -1.71
CA VAL A 117 -9.71 -3.90 -0.79
C VAL A 117 -10.99 -3.07 -0.59
N ALA A 118 -11.74 -2.84 -1.66
CA ALA A 118 -13.00 -2.10 -1.60
C ALA A 118 -14.05 -2.81 -0.73
N GLU A 119 -14.14 -4.13 -0.83
CA GLU A 119 -15.00 -4.99 -0.02
C GLU A 119 -14.59 -4.93 1.45
N ALA A 120 -13.30 -5.16 1.75
CA ALA A 120 -12.78 -5.12 3.11
C ALA A 120 -13.01 -3.75 3.80
N LEU A 121 -12.89 -2.64 3.06
CA LEU A 121 -13.16 -1.30 3.59
C LEU A 121 -14.64 -1.10 3.94
N THR A 122 -15.54 -1.71 3.18
CA THR A 122 -16.99 -1.63 3.43
C THR A 122 -17.38 -2.47 4.64
N ASP A 123 -16.86 -3.69 4.74
CA ASP A 123 -17.08 -4.57 5.90
C ASP A 123 -16.57 -3.92 7.20
N MET A 124 -15.38 -3.30 7.12
CA MET A 124 -14.85 -2.49 8.21
C MET A 124 -15.82 -1.37 8.58
N PHE A 125 -16.34 -0.62 7.61
CA PHE A 125 -17.29 0.45 7.92
C PHE A 125 -18.53 -0.05 8.67
N GLY A 126 -19.10 -1.19 8.26
CA GLY A 126 -20.23 -1.82 8.95
C GLY A 126 -19.93 -2.16 10.42
N SER A 127 -18.68 -2.52 10.73
CA SER A 127 -18.25 -2.90 12.07
C SER A 127 -17.76 -1.73 12.95
N PHE A 128 -17.12 -0.73 12.35
CA PHE A 128 -16.38 0.32 13.08
C PHE A 128 -17.16 1.61 13.35
N THR A 129 -18.41 1.71 12.87
CA THR A 129 -19.36 2.83 13.04
C THR A 129 -18.90 4.22 12.57
N SER A 130 -17.62 4.40 12.24
CA SER A 130 -17.01 5.68 11.84
C SER A 130 -16.01 5.51 10.70
N THR A 131 -16.16 6.34 9.65
CA THR A 131 -15.22 6.40 8.51
C THR A 131 -13.80 6.78 8.93
N HIS A 132 -13.66 7.56 10.01
CA HIS A 132 -12.35 7.93 10.54
C HIS A 132 -11.61 6.73 11.15
N ARG A 133 -12.34 5.86 11.88
CA ARG A 133 -11.76 4.67 12.48
C ARG A 133 -11.35 3.64 11.41
N VAL A 134 -12.15 3.52 10.34
CA VAL A 134 -11.77 2.75 9.15
C VAL A 134 -10.48 3.30 8.55
N GLY A 135 -10.38 4.63 8.37
CA GLY A 135 -9.18 5.29 7.86
C GLY A 135 -7.90 4.95 8.64
N GLN A 136 -7.97 5.00 9.97
CA GLN A 136 -6.84 4.68 10.85
C GLN A 136 -6.36 3.23 10.74
N VAL A 137 -7.28 2.28 10.57
CA VAL A 137 -6.94 0.86 10.42
C VAL A 137 -6.38 0.60 9.03
N ALA A 138 -7.04 1.13 8.00
CA ALA A 138 -6.61 1.01 6.61
C ALA A 138 -5.21 1.63 6.38
N GLU A 139 -4.89 2.75 7.03
CA GLU A 139 -3.55 3.35 6.96
C GLU A 139 -2.46 2.42 7.49
N LYS A 140 -2.71 1.74 8.61
CA LYS A 140 -1.76 0.77 9.19
C LYS A 140 -1.60 -0.46 8.31
N LEU A 141 -2.69 -0.92 7.69
CA LEU A 141 -2.69 -2.15 6.89
C LEU A 141 -2.18 -1.94 5.48
N LEU A 142 -2.58 -0.86 4.80
CA LEU A 142 -2.34 -0.58 3.38
C LEU A 142 -1.25 0.48 3.15
N GLY A 143 -0.84 1.20 4.20
CA GLY A 143 0.05 2.35 4.10
C GLY A 143 -0.64 3.63 3.62
N VAL A 144 -1.95 3.59 3.40
CA VAL A 144 -2.75 4.72 2.93
C VAL A 144 -4.11 4.80 3.61
N ALA A 145 -4.45 6.01 4.07
CA ALA A 145 -5.75 6.28 4.65
C ALA A 145 -6.78 6.62 3.55
N PRO A 146 -7.86 5.84 3.37
CA PRO A 146 -8.96 6.26 2.52
C PRO A 146 -9.65 7.50 3.12
N SER A 147 -10.08 8.43 2.26
CA SER A 147 -10.86 9.57 2.72
C SER A 147 -12.24 9.13 3.22
N ALA A 148 -12.83 9.88 4.15
CA ALA A 148 -14.19 9.62 4.63
C ALA A 148 -15.21 9.55 3.48
N SER A 149 -15.03 10.40 2.45
CA SER A 149 -15.86 10.40 1.25
C SER A 149 -15.64 9.17 0.36
N ALA A 150 -14.42 8.60 0.34
CA ALA A 150 -14.16 7.36 -0.39
C ALA A 150 -14.86 6.17 0.27
N VAL A 151 -14.74 6.04 1.61
CA VAL A 151 -15.43 4.99 2.37
C VAL A 151 -16.95 5.10 2.19
N SER A 152 -17.50 6.31 2.27
CA SER A 152 -18.94 6.54 2.07
C SER A 152 -19.41 6.10 0.67
N ARG A 153 -18.67 6.43 -0.39
CA ARG A 153 -19.02 6.03 -1.77
C ARG A 153 -18.95 4.52 -1.98
N LEU A 154 -17.94 3.85 -1.41
CA LEU A 154 -17.81 2.39 -1.51
C LEU A 154 -19.01 1.69 -0.88
N ASN A 155 -19.45 2.16 0.29
CA ASN A 155 -20.61 1.59 0.98
C ASN A 155 -21.93 1.85 0.24
N GLN A 156 -22.09 3.03 -0.37
CA GLN A 156 -23.25 3.34 -1.21
C GLN A 156 -23.35 2.41 -2.42
N ALA A 157 -22.23 2.19 -3.12
CA ALA A 157 -22.18 1.32 -4.30
C ALA A 157 -22.59 -0.13 -3.99
N LEU A 158 -22.31 -0.63 -2.79
CA LEU A 158 -22.69 -1.98 -2.34
C LEU A 158 -24.14 -2.06 -1.83
N THR A 159 -24.73 -0.97 -1.36
CA THR A 159 -26.15 -0.93 -0.96
C THR A 159 -27.10 -0.91 -2.17
N GLU A 160 -26.59 -0.47 -3.33
CA GLU A 160 -27.35 -0.34 -4.58
C GLU A 160 -27.25 -1.58 -5.49
N GLN A 161 -26.45 -2.59 -5.11
CA GLN A 161 -26.38 -3.92 -5.76
C GLN A 161 -27.41 -4.89 -5.18
#